data_AF-A0A7C2K747-F1
#
_entry.id   AF-A0A7C2K747-F1
#
_cell.length_a   1.000
_cell.length_b   1.000
_cell.length_c   1.000
_cell.angle_alpha   90.00
_cell.angle_beta   90.00
_cell.angle_gamma   90.00
#
_symmetry.space_group_name_H-M   'P 1'
#
loop_
_entity.id
_entity.type
_entity.pdbx_description
1 polymer ?
#
loop_
_entity_poly.entity_id
_entity_poly.type
_entity_poly.pdbx_seq_one_letter_code
_entity_poly.pdbx_strand_id
1 'polypeptide(L)'
;MYTVSRLTAFGLELLAGLFLLTITVALVASVVMFVIDRSQTSDAVRRNFPVIGRFRGLFIHLGEFFRQYFFSFDRQELPFNRAERTWVYSASENRPTIQAFGSTRDLHREGVPFFLNVAFPDVNTEMAVARPVVIGPDCPHPYEHAPFFNISAMSFGALSVPAVRALSRGAGQSGIWMDTGEGGLAPHHLEGGCDIVFEVGTAKYGVRTKEGDLDKDKLREVAAHPEVKVISIKLGQGAKPGQGGLLPGSKVTAEIARVRGIPEGQDSVSPPRHLDIGNVSELVDALMLYRQLTGKPVGFKAPLGGPAWLDELCEVIKQRGIKESAPDFIIVDGSEGGTGAAP
;
A
#
# COMPACT_ATOMS: atom_id res chain seq x y z
N MET A 1 8.79 0.57 -71.81
CA MET A 1 7.59 -0.07 -71.23
C MET A 1 7.76 -1.59 -71.06
N TYR A 2 8.31 -2.31 -72.04
CA TYR A 2 8.55 -3.77 -71.97
C TYR A 2 9.52 -4.24 -70.85
N THR A 3 10.59 -3.50 -70.58
CA THR A 3 11.62 -3.91 -69.59
C THR A 3 11.12 -3.81 -68.14
N VAL A 4 10.32 -2.78 -67.84
CA VAL A 4 9.72 -2.59 -66.51
C VAL A 4 8.67 -3.68 -66.23
N SER A 5 7.85 -4.02 -67.21
CA SER A 5 6.84 -5.09 -67.11
C SER A 5 7.46 -6.48 -66.89
N ARG A 6 8.63 -6.77 -67.48
CA ARG A 6 9.35 -8.03 -67.24
C ARG A 6 9.99 -8.09 -65.86
N LEU A 7 10.53 -6.97 -65.37
CA LEU A 7 11.12 -6.90 -64.03
C LEU A 7 10.06 -7.08 -62.94
N THR A 8 8.87 -6.49 -63.12
CA THR A 8 7.74 -6.67 -62.18
C THR A 8 7.18 -8.09 -62.23
N ALA A 9 7.09 -8.71 -63.40
CA ALA A 9 6.64 -10.10 -63.54
C ALA A 9 7.61 -11.08 -62.87
N PHE A 10 8.92 -10.91 -63.09
CA PHE A 10 9.96 -11.70 -62.44
C PHE A 10 9.97 -11.52 -60.92
N GLY A 11 9.79 -10.28 -60.44
CA GLY A 11 9.67 -10.00 -59.01
C GLY A 11 8.45 -10.69 -58.37
N LEU A 12 7.32 -10.71 -59.07
CA LEU A 12 6.11 -11.38 -58.60
C LEU A 12 6.27 -12.92 -58.57
N GLU A 13 6.88 -13.50 -59.61
CA GLU A 13 7.18 -14.95 -59.65
C GLU A 13 8.16 -15.35 -58.54
N LEU A 14 9.19 -14.55 -58.28
CA LEU A 14 10.14 -14.79 -57.20
C LEU A 14 9.45 -14.73 -55.84
N LEU A 15 8.60 -13.72 -55.59
CA LEU A 15 7.84 -13.59 -54.35
C LEU A 15 6.83 -14.74 -54.17
N ALA A 16 6.15 -15.14 -55.24
CA ALA A 16 5.24 -16.28 -55.22
C ALA A 16 5.98 -17.60 -54.94
N GLY A 17 7.16 -17.79 -55.56
CA GLY A 17 8.02 -18.95 -55.32
C GLY A 17 8.53 -19.00 -53.88
N LEU A 18 9.00 -17.87 -53.34
CA LEU A 18 9.41 -17.75 -51.94
C LEU A 18 8.25 -18.01 -50.97
N PHE A 19 7.06 -17.49 -51.28
CA PHE A 19 5.87 -17.71 -50.46
C PHE A 19 5.47 -19.19 -50.43
N LEU A 20 5.43 -19.86 -51.59
CA LEU A 20 5.15 -21.30 -51.68
C LEU A 20 6.20 -22.13 -50.93
N LEU A 21 7.49 -21.80 -51.10
CA LEU A 21 8.57 -22.47 -50.38
C LEU A 21 8.39 -22.31 -48.86
N THR A 22 8.03 -21.11 -48.40
CA THR A 22 7.80 -20.83 -46.97
C THR A 22 6.64 -21.66 -46.42
N ILE A 23 5.54 -21.78 -47.17
CA ILE A 23 4.39 -22.61 -46.80
C ILE A 23 4.79 -24.09 -46.75
N THR A 24 5.53 -24.58 -47.74
CA THR A 24 5.98 -25.98 -47.78
C THR A 24 6.89 -26.29 -46.59
N VAL A 25 7.85 -25.42 -46.28
CA VAL A 25 8.72 -25.56 -45.12
C VAL A 25 7.92 -25.54 -43.82
N ALA A 26 6.96 -24.63 -43.67
CA ALA A 26 6.10 -24.56 -42.49
C ALA A 26 5.24 -25.82 -42.32
N LEU A 27 4.71 -26.37 -43.41
CA LEU A 27 3.93 -27.61 -43.39
C LEU A 27 4.80 -28.80 -42.97
N VAL A 28 5.97 -28.96 -43.57
CA VAL A 28 6.92 -30.03 -43.22
C VAL A 28 7.34 -29.91 -41.75
N ALA A 29 7.70 -28.71 -41.30
CA ALA A 29 8.05 -28.45 -39.90
C ALA A 29 6.90 -28.79 -38.95
N SER A 30 5.66 -28.45 -39.31
CA SER A 30 4.47 -28.78 -38.51
C SER A 30 4.25 -30.29 -38.40
N VAL A 31 4.43 -31.04 -39.49
CA VAL A 31 4.33 -32.51 -39.49
C VAL A 31 5.43 -33.13 -38.62
N VAL A 32 6.67 -32.67 -38.76
CA VAL A 32 7.79 -33.14 -37.92
C VAL A 32 7.52 -32.85 -36.44
N MET A 33 7.10 -31.63 -36.10
CA MET A 33 6.74 -31.27 -34.73
C MET A 33 5.57 -32.09 -34.20
N PHE A 34 4.56 -32.37 -35.04
CA PHE A 34 3.41 -33.21 -34.67
C PHE A 34 3.86 -34.63 -34.28
N VAL A 35 4.74 -35.25 -35.08
CA VAL A 35 5.27 -36.58 -34.79
C VAL A 35 6.06 -36.58 -33.49
N ILE A 36 6.98 -35.62 -33.32
CA ILE A 36 7.78 -35.46 -32.09
C ILE A 36 6.88 -35.29 -30.86
N ASP A 37 5.87 -34.42 -30.95
CA ASP A 37 4.98 -34.08 -29.84
C ASP A 37 4.07 -35.26 -29.45
N ARG A 38 3.66 -36.09 -30.43
CA ARG A 38 2.89 -37.32 -30.20
C ARG A 38 3.72 -38.47 -29.63
N SER A 39 4.98 -38.59 -30.05
CA SER A 39 5.86 -39.71 -29.69
C SER A 39 6.57 -39.52 -28.34
N GLN A 40 6.72 -38.29 -27.87
CA GLN A 40 7.33 -38.00 -26.56
C GLN A 40 6.39 -38.29 -25.38
N THR A 41 6.95 -38.62 -24.22
CA THR A 41 6.21 -38.97 -23.00
C THR A 41 6.35 -37.96 -21.85
N SER A 42 7.19 -36.95 -22.01
CA SER A 42 7.52 -35.96 -20.98
C SER A 42 6.44 -34.90 -20.71
N ASP A 43 5.66 -34.51 -21.73
CA ASP A 43 4.68 -33.43 -21.64
C ASP A 43 3.30 -33.89 -22.14
N ALA A 44 2.37 -34.06 -21.21
CA ALA A 44 1.01 -34.51 -21.50
C ALA A 44 0.23 -33.53 -22.39
N VAL A 45 0.49 -32.23 -22.29
CA VAL A 45 -0.23 -31.20 -23.07
C VAL A 45 0.20 -31.25 -24.53
N ARG A 46 1.52 -31.31 -24.79
CA ARG A 46 2.04 -31.44 -26.17
C ARG A 46 1.63 -32.77 -26.81
N ARG A 47 1.47 -33.83 -26.01
CA ARG A 47 0.99 -35.12 -26.50
C ARG A 47 -0.49 -35.11 -26.88
N ASN A 48 -1.34 -34.49 -26.07
CA ASN A 48 -2.79 -34.40 -26.33
C ASN A 48 -3.13 -33.35 -27.40
N PHE A 49 -2.35 -32.28 -27.48
CA PHE A 49 -2.51 -31.19 -28.45
C PHE A 49 -1.17 -30.90 -29.17
N PRO A 50 -0.73 -31.76 -30.10
CA PRO A 50 0.52 -31.60 -30.83
C PRO A 50 0.57 -30.29 -31.62
N VAL A 51 1.75 -29.68 -31.74
CA VAL A 51 1.97 -28.37 -32.39
C VAL A 51 1.32 -27.20 -31.61
N ILE A 52 0.02 -27.27 -31.32
CA ILE A 52 -0.74 -26.21 -30.64
C ILE A 52 -0.29 -26.03 -29.19
N GLY A 53 -0.04 -27.11 -28.45
CA GLY A 53 0.37 -27.07 -27.05
C GLY A 53 1.68 -26.31 -26.81
N ARG A 54 2.53 -26.15 -27.83
CA ARG A 54 3.76 -25.35 -27.77
C ARG A 54 3.49 -23.85 -27.61
N PHE A 55 2.33 -23.38 -28.06
CA PHE A 55 1.91 -21.99 -27.92
C PHE A 55 1.24 -21.69 -26.56
N ARG A 56 1.09 -22.69 -25.67
CA ARG A 56 0.48 -22.49 -24.35
C ARG A 56 1.14 -21.35 -23.57
N GLY A 57 2.47 -21.31 -23.52
CA GLY A 57 3.19 -20.22 -22.82
C GLY A 57 2.92 -18.85 -23.43
N LEU A 58 2.92 -18.76 -24.77
CA LEU A 58 2.59 -17.54 -25.49
C LEU A 58 1.14 -17.08 -25.20
N PHE A 59 0.17 -17.99 -25.22
CA PHE A 59 -1.23 -17.66 -24.95
C PHE A 59 -1.50 -17.35 -23.48
N ILE A 60 -0.77 -17.95 -22.53
CA ILE A 60 -0.83 -17.56 -21.12
C ILE A 60 -0.33 -16.13 -20.96
N HIS A 61 0.84 -15.82 -21.54
CA HIS A 61 1.43 -14.49 -21.48
C HIS A 61 0.56 -13.43 -22.17
N LEU A 62 0.09 -13.68 -23.41
CA LEU A 62 -0.86 -12.80 -24.10
C LEU A 62 -2.19 -12.68 -23.35
N GLY A 63 -2.65 -13.76 -22.73
CA GLY A 63 -3.87 -13.80 -21.94
C GLY A 63 -3.83 -12.88 -20.72
N GLU A 64 -2.68 -12.70 -20.08
CA GLU A 64 -2.49 -11.72 -19.00
C GLU A 64 -2.74 -10.29 -19.49
N PHE A 65 -2.16 -9.91 -20.64
CA PHE A 65 -2.42 -8.60 -21.23
C PHE A 65 -3.86 -8.45 -21.70
N PHE A 66 -4.41 -9.45 -22.39
CA PHE A 66 -5.78 -9.36 -22.90
C PHE A 66 -6.84 -9.31 -21.81
N ARG A 67 -6.62 -9.95 -20.65
CA ARG A 67 -7.54 -9.82 -19.51
C ARG A 67 -7.70 -8.38 -19.07
N GLN A 68 -6.60 -7.62 -19.01
CA GLN A 68 -6.58 -6.21 -18.65
C GLN A 68 -7.41 -5.33 -19.59
N TYR A 69 -7.43 -5.64 -20.90
CA TYR A 69 -8.09 -4.79 -21.90
C TYR A 69 -9.50 -5.26 -22.31
N PHE A 70 -9.76 -6.57 -22.29
CA PHE A 70 -10.99 -7.15 -22.85
C PHE A 70 -11.94 -7.75 -21.81
N PHE A 71 -11.47 -8.12 -20.60
CA PHE A 71 -12.26 -8.95 -19.68
C PHE A 71 -12.43 -8.36 -18.27
N SER A 72 -11.57 -7.44 -17.83
CA SER A 72 -11.77 -6.72 -16.57
C SER A 72 -12.95 -5.75 -16.67
N PHE A 73 -14.00 -5.93 -15.87
CA PHE A 73 -15.01 -4.88 -15.67
C PHE A 73 -14.36 -3.67 -14.95
N ASP A 74 -14.82 -2.44 -15.24
CA ASP A 74 -14.17 -1.18 -14.82
C ASP A 74 -13.91 -1.05 -13.30
N ARG A 75 -14.56 -1.86 -12.46
CA ARG A 75 -14.48 -1.88 -10.99
C ARG A 75 -13.97 -3.18 -10.36
N GLN A 76 -13.51 -4.15 -11.15
CA GLN A 76 -13.08 -5.46 -10.62
C GLN A 76 -11.59 -5.53 -10.28
N GLU A 77 -10.77 -4.61 -10.80
CA GLU A 77 -9.34 -4.59 -10.53
C GLU A 77 -9.03 -4.03 -9.13
N LEU A 78 -8.13 -4.69 -8.42
CA LEU A 78 -7.58 -4.27 -7.12
C LEU A 78 -6.06 -4.05 -7.27
N PRO A 79 -5.44 -3.14 -6.49
CA PRO A 79 -6.04 -2.28 -5.47
C PRO A 79 -6.75 -1.04 -6.04
N PHE A 80 -6.42 -0.66 -7.29
CA PHE A 80 -7.03 0.49 -7.96
C PHE A 80 -7.68 0.07 -9.28
N ASN A 81 -8.98 0.31 -9.38
CA ASN A 81 -9.75 -0.05 -10.56
C ASN A 81 -9.56 0.95 -11.71
N ARG A 82 -10.03 0.60 -12.91
CA ARG A 82 -9.83 1.44 -14.10
C ARG A 82 -10.47 2.81 -13.95
N ALA A 83 -11.64 2.88 -13.32
CA ALA A 83 -12.32 4.15 -13.08
C ALA A 83 -11.49 5.07 -12.17
N GLU A 84 -10.93 4.54 -11.08
CA GLU A 84 -10.04 5.27 -10.17
C GLU A 84 -8.78 5.77 -10.88
N ARG A 85 -8.10 4.92 -11.64
CA ARG A 85 -6.91 5.33 -12.41
C ARG A 85 -7.23 6.42 -13.42
N THR A 86 -8.34 6.28 -14.14
CA THR A 86 -8.80 7.27 -15.12
C THR A 86 -9.11 8.61 -14.44
N TRP A 87 -9.75 8.57 -13.27
CA TRP A 87 -10.01 9.76 -12.47
C TRP A 87 -8.73 10.45 -12.01
N VAL A 88 -7.75 9.69 -11.50
CA VAL A 88 -6.43 10.22 -11.08
C VAL A 88 -5.71 10.87 -12.26
N TYR A 89 -5.69 10.23 -13.43
CA TYR A 89 -5.07 10.81 -14.63
C TYR A 89 -5.74 12.11 -15.06
N SER A 90 -7.08 12.12 -15.16
CA SER A 90 -7.84 13.33 -15.47
C SER A 90 -7.56 14.45 -14.48
N ALA A 91 -7.53 14.15 -13.18
CA ALA A 91 -7.20 15.13 -12.15
C ALA A 91 -5.77 15.66 -12.30
N SER A 92 -4.79 14.78 -12.55
CA SER A 92 -3.38 15.17 -12.71
C SER A 92 -3.12 16.01 -13.96
N GLU A 93 -3.94 15.84 -15.00
CA GLU A 93 -3.87 16.60 -16.25
C GLU A 93 -4.80 17.82 -16.26
N ASN A 94 -5.40 18.16 -15.12
CA ASN A 94 -6.37 19.25 -14.95
C ASN A 94 -7.56 19.17 -15.94
N ARG A 95 -8.00 17.95 -16.27
CA ARG A 95 -9.20 17.66 -17.08
C ARG A 95 -10.42 17.48 -16.16
N PRO A 96 -11.66 17.65 -16.69
CA PRO A 96 -12.86 17.40 -15.92
C PRO A 96 -12.88 15.98 -15.34
N THR A 97 -13.08 15.90 -14.02
CA THR A 97 -13.16 14.65 -13.26
C THR A 97 -14.60 14.16 -13.08
N ILE A 98 -15.58 14.94 -13.57
CA ILE A 98 -17.01 14.64 -13.48
C ILE A 98 -17.44 13.90 -14.74
N GLN A 99 -17.93 12.67 -14.56
CA GLN A 99 -18.50 11.85 -15.63
C GLN A 99 -19.97 11.54 -15.32
N ALA A 100 -20.85 11.74 -16.29
CA ALA A 100 -22.25 11.35 -16.15
C ALA A 100 -22.38 9.83 -16.28
N PHE A 101 -22.87 9.16 -15.23
CA PHE A 101 -23.14 7.72 -15.23
C PHE A 101 -24.20 7.36 -14.16
N GLY A 102 -24.93 6.25 -14.34
CA GLY A 102 -25.82 5.67 -13.31
C GLY A 102 -25.07 4.68 -12.40
N SER A 103 -25.60 4.28 -11.23
CA SER A 103 -24.82 3.45 -10.29
C SER A 103 -24.26 2.18 -10.93
N THR A 104 -22.93 2.08 -10.99
CA THR A 104 -22.18 0.89 -11.40
C THR A 104 -21.63 0.12 -10.20
N ARG A 105 -21.92 0.57 -8.96
CA ARG A 105 -21.58 -0.16 -7.75
C ARG A 105 -22.71 -1.14 -7.45
N ASP A 106 -22.35 -2.35 -7.06
CA ASP A 106 -23.30 -3.30 -6.50
C ASP A 106 -23.74 -2.79 -5.12
N LEU A 107 -24.99 -2.33 -5.04
CA LEU A 107 -25.58 -1.77 -3.82
C LEU A 107 -26.15 -2.84 -2.88
N HIS A 108 -26.12 -4.11 -3.28
CA HIS A 108 -26.65 -5.21 -2.48
C HIS A 108 -25.60 -5.90 -1.61
N ARG A 109 -24.31 -5.55 -1.76
CA ARG A 109 -23.26 -6.07 -0.90
C ARG A 109 -23.35 -5.45 0.49
N GLU A 110 -23.21 -6.30 1.50
CA GLU A 110 -23.11 -5.88 2.89
C GLU A 110 -21.92 -4.92 3.10
N GLY A 111 -22.13 -3.87 3.90
CA GLY A 111 -21.12 -2.83 4.16
C GLY A 111 -21.00 -1.73 3.09
N VAL A 112 -21.83 -1.74 2.04
CA VAL A 112 -21.84 -0.65 1.05
C VAL A 112 -22.59 0.57 1.63
N PRO A 113 -21.93 1.72 1.81
CA PRO A 113 -22.60 2.91 2.30
C PRO A 113 -23.53 3.47 1.22
N PHE A 114 -24.78 3.74 1.58
CA PHE A 114 -25.71 4.55 0.80
C PHE A 114 -25.97 5.84 1.57
N PHE A 115 -25.79 6.98 0.91
CA PHE A 115 -26.19 8.25 1.47
C PHE A 115 -27.69 8.41 1.27
N LEU A 116 -28.43 8.56 2.37
CA LEU A 116 -29.84 8.88 2.30
C LEU A 116 -30.00 10.33 1.89
N ASN A 117 -30.67 10.55 0.76
CA ASN A 117 -31.01 11.89 0.33
C ASN A 117 -32.02 12.50 1.30
N VAL A 118 -31.79 13.76 1.67
CA VAL A 118 -32.79 14.57 2.36
C VAL A 118 -33.66 15.26 1.31
N ALA A 119 -34.98 15.30 1.53
CA ALA A 119 -35.92 15.89 0.58
C ALA A 119 -35.75 17.41 0.41
N PHE A 120 -35.19 18.06 1.43
CA PHE A 120 -34.95 19.50 1.48
C PHE A 120 -33.52 19.73 1.98
N PRO A 121 -32.51 19.72 1.09
CA PRO A 121 -31.14 20.01 1.48
C PRO A 121 -31.03 21.46 1.95
N ASP A 122 -30.15 21.72 2.91
CA ASP A 122 -29.86 23.08 3.34
C ASP A 122 -29.37 23.90 2.14
N VAL A 123 -30.06 25.02 1.89
CA VAL A 123 -29.86 25.89 0.72
C VAL A 123 -28.58 26.75 0.87
N ASN A 124 -28.00 26.77 2.08
CA ASN A 124 -26.79 27.53 2.36
C ASN A 124 -25.54 26.77 1.92
N THR A 125 -24.75 27.44 1.09
CA THR A 125 -23.42 27.14 0.56
C THR A 125 -22.32 26.86 1.59
N GLU A 126 -22.68 26.66 2.86
CA GLU A 126 -21.74 26.20 3.86
C GLU A 126 -21.65 24.68 3.74
N MET A 127 -20.73 24.20 2.89
CA MET A 127 -20.22 22.84 3.02
C MET A 127 -19.98 22.61 4.51
N ALA A 128 -20.58 21.57 5.09
CA ALA A 128 -20.45 21.29 6.51
C ALA A 128 -18.97 21.38 6.90
N VAL A 129 -18.60 22.45 7.62
CA VAL A 129 -17.21 22.69 7.97
C VAL A 129 -16.81 21.55 8.89
N ALA A 130 -15.80 20.79 8.48
CA ALA A 130 -15.31 19.68 9.28
C ALA A 130 -14.95 20.23 10.67
N ARG A 131 -15.64 19.74 11.70
CA ARG A 131 -15.39 20.17 13.07
C ARG A 131 -14.12 19.48 13.57
N PRO A 132 -13.12 20.23 14.03
CA PRO A 132 -11.91 19.63 14.59
C PRO A 132 -12.26 18.69 15.75
N VAL A 133 -11.65 17.51 15.75
CA VAL A 133 -11.62 16.60 16.90
C VAL A 133 -10.33 16.85 17.66
N VAL A 134 -10.42 17.02 18.97
CA VAL A 134 -9.26 17.16 19.85
C VAL A 134 -8.80 15.77 20.27
N ILE A 135 -7.60 15.39 19.85
CA ILE A 135 -6.93 14.14 20.23
C ILE A 135 -6.05 14.43 21.44
N GLY A 136 -6.21 13.61 22.48
CA GLY A 136 -5.50 13.74 23.77
C GLY A 136 -5.70 15.08 24.48
N PRO A 137 -6.95 15.46 24.81
CA PRO A 137 -7.25 16.75 25.47
C PRO A 137 -6.57 16.93 26.83
N ASP A 138 -6.17 15.84 27.48
CA ASP A 138 -5.46 15.84 28.76
C ASP A 138 -3.94 15.80 28.63
N CYS A 139 -3.40 15.75 27.39
CA CYS A 139 -1.97 15.83 27.14
C CYS A 139 -1.47 17.27 27.26
N PRO A 140 -0.20 17.50 27.66
CA PRO A 140 0.43 18.84 27.61
C PRO A 140 0.35 19.51 26.24
N HIS A 141 0.38 18.73 25.16
CA HIS A 141 0.32 19.19 23.78
C HIS A 141 -0.81 18.48 23.03
N PRO A 142 -2.09 18.83 23.27
CA PRO A 142 -3.22 18.23 22.56
C PRO A 142 -3.15 18.55 21.06
N TYR A 143 -3.78 17.72 20.24
CA TYR A 143 -3.78 17.90 18.78
C TYR A 143 -5.20 18.04 18.23
N GLU A 144 -5.49 19.15 17.55
CA GLU A 144 -6.76 19.37 16.87
C GLU A 144 -6.66 18.97 15.40
N HIS A 145 -7.55 18.10 14.95
CA HIS A 145 -7.57 17.65 13.56
C HIS A 145 -8.99 17.64 13.01
N ALA A 146 -9.20 18.31 11.88
CA ALA A 146 -10.50 18.39 11.20
C ALA A 146 -10.64 17.46 9.97
N PRO A 147 -9.62 17.28 9.11
CA PRO A 147 -9.78 16.47 7.91
C PRO A 147 -10.16 15.01 8.15
N PHE A 148 -11.07 14.48 7.33
CA PHE A 148 -11.49 13.07 7.40
C PHE A 148 -10.50 12.11 6.71
N PHE A 149 -9.74 12.60 5.73
CA PHE A 149 -8.83 11.79 4.92
C PHE A 149 -7.39 12.18 5.22
N ASN A 150 -6.54 11.18 5.38
CA ASN A 150 -5.13 11.36 5.73
C ASN A 150 -4.26 10.33 5.00
N ILE A 151 -2.93 10.52 5.04
CA ILE A 151 -1.96 9.57 4.47
C ILE A 151 -1.58 8.55 5.54
N SER A 152 -1.95 7.28 5.31
CA SER A 152 -1.67 6.17 6.21
C SER A 152 -0.19 5.76 6.22
N ALA A 153 0.17 4.99 7.24
CA ALA A 153 1.51 4.58 7.61
C ALA A 153 2.25 3.82 6.49
N MET A 154 3.33 4.41 5.96
CA MET A 154 4.17 3.77 4.95
C MET A 154 5.66 4.09 5.19
N SER A 155 6.43 3.06 5.53
CA SER A 155 7.83 3.24 5.97
C SER A 155 8.74 3.84 4.89
N PHE A 156 9.60 4.77 5.29
CA PHE A 156 10.78 5.14 4.51
C PHE A 156 11.71 3.92 4.32
N GLY A 157 12.10 3.66 3.08
CA GLY A 157 12.79 2.44 2.64
C GLY A 157 11.89 1.47 1.88
N ALA A 158 10.60 1.35 2.27
CA ALA A 158 9.59 0.77 1.40
C ALA A 158 9.19 1.77 0.31
N LEU A 159 8.97 3.02 0.72
CA LEU A 159 8.84 4.16 -0.19
C LEU A 159 10.20 4.76 -0.54
N SER A 160 10.31 5.23 -1.78
CA SER A 160 11.46 5.99 -2.26
C SER A 160 11.45 7.44 -1.75
N VAL A 161 12.62 8.10 -1.76
CA VAL A 161 12.74 9.53 -1.39
C VAL A 161 11.76 10.43 -2.16
N PRO A 162 11.61 10.32 -3.50
CA PRO A 162 10.64 11.13 -4.23
C PRO A 162 9.20 10.89 -3.78
N ALA A 163 8.83 9.65 -3.43
CA ALA A 163 7.49 9.31 -2.98
C ALA A 163 7.18 9.95 -1.61
N VAL A 164 8.07 9.80 -0.62
CA VAL A 164 7.89 10.41 0.71
C VAL A 164 7.80 11.93 0.60
N ARG A 165 8.67 12.56 -0.20
CA ARG A 165 8.64 14.00 -0.44
C ARG A 165 7.34 14.47 -1.10
N ALA A 166 6.85 13.72 -2.09
CA ALA A 166 5.59 14.05 -2.77
C ALA A 166 4.40 13.96 -1.80
N LEU A 167 4.35 12.90 -0.97
CA LEU A 167 3.31 12.72 0.04
C LEU A 167 3.37 13.81 1.11
N SER A 168 4.55 14.11 1.66
CA SER A 168 4.75 15.16 2.66
C SER A 168 4.29 16.53 2.15
N ARG A 169 4.70 16.92 0.93
CA ARG A 169 4.29 18.20 0.34
C ARG A 169 2.79 18.24 0.03
N GLY A 170 2.24 17.16 -0.50
CA GLY A 170 0.80 17.05 -0.78
C GLY A 170 -0.03 17.13 0.49
N ALA A 171 0.42 16.47 1.57
CA ALA A 171 -0.21 16.53 2.88
C ALA A 171 -0.20 17.94 3.46
N GLY A 172 0.96 18.62 3.40
CA GLY A 172 1.10 19.99 3.91
C GLY A 172 0.22 20.99 3.16
N GLN A 173 0.15 20.87 1.84
CA GLN A 173 -0.75 21.70 1.00
C GLN A 173 -2.23 21.43 1.28
N SER A 174 -2.56 20.20 1.67
CA SER A 174 -3.94 19.77 1.93
C SER A 174 -4.37 19.95 3.39
N GLY A 175 -3.44 20.33 4.28
CA GLY A 175 -3.68 20.44 5.72
C GLY A 175 -4.02 19.10 6.40
N ILE A 176 -3.58 17.98 5.83
CA ILE A 176 -3.81 16.63 6.37
C ILE A 176 -2.52 16.09 6.99
N TRP A 177 -2.63 15.06 7.84
CA TRP A 177 -1.43 14.42 8.39
C TRP A 177 -0.88 13.34 7.47
N MET A 178 0.39 13.02 7.71
CA MET A 178 1.07 11.85 7.16
C MET A 178 1.65 10.99 8.29
N ASP A 179 1.44 9.68 8.21
CA ASP A 179 2.07 8.72 9.11
C ASP A 179 3.38 8.19 8.52
N THR A 180 4.46 8.22 9.31
CA THR A 180 5.82 7.82 8.89
C THR A 180 5.95 6.33 8.58
N GLY A 181 5.02 5.51 9.08
CA GLY A 181 5.19 4.07 9.21
C GLY A 181 6.36 3.68 10.12
N GLU A 182 6.62 2.38 10.19
CA GLU A 182 7.65 1.79 11.06
C GLU A 182 9.10 2.19 10.73
N GLY A 183 9.35 2.97 9.68
CA GLY A 183 10.70 3.22 9.13
C GLY A 183 11.52 4.27 9.88
N GLY A 184 10.96 4.91 10.90
CA GLY A 184 11.55 6.08 11.55
C GLY A 184 11.25 7.40 10.83
N LEU A 185 11.58 8.51 11.48
CA LEU A 185 11.33 9.86 10.96
C LEU A 185 12.49 10.31 10.05
N ALA A 186 12.35 10.08 8.74
CA ALA A 186 13.28 10.61 7.75
C ALA A 186 13.12 12.13 7.56
N PRO A 187 14.19 12.89 7.23
CA PRO A 187 14.12 14.33 6.94
C PRO A 187 13.10 14.69 5.86
N HIS A 188 12.88 13.79 4.89
CA HIS A 188 11.92 13.98 3.80
C HIS A 188 10.46 14.07 4.25
N HIS A 189 10.10 13.54 5.42
CA HIS A 189 8.75 13.71 5.97
C HIS A 189 8.49 15.15 6.42
N LEU A 190 9.54 15.87 6.84
CA LEU A 190 9.47 17.23 7.37
C LEU A 190 9.48 18.30 6.27
N GLU A 191 9.91 17.94 5.04
CA GLU A 191 10.08 18.91 3.94
C GLU A 191 8.78 19.62 3.53
N GLY A 192 7.63 18.97 3.68
CA GLY A 192 6.33 19.49 3.28
C GLY A 192 5.61 20.32 4.36
N GLY A 193 6.13 20.33 5.61
CA GLY A 193 5.49 21.02 6.73
C GLY A 193 4.10 20.47 7.09
N CYS A 194 3.82 19.20 6.77
CA CYS A 194 2.59 18.52 7.18
C CYS A 194 2.64 18.08 8.64
N ASP A 195 1.47 17.89 9.24
CA ASP A 195 1.38 17.21 10.53
C ASP A 195 1.80 15.75 10.39
N ILE A 196 2.49 15.22 11.41
CA ILE A 196 3.08 13.89 11.38
C ILE A 196 2.53 13.03 12.51
N VAL A 197 2.09 11.83 12.14
CA VAL A 197 1.95 10.70 13.05
C VAL A 197 3.26 9.93 13.04
N PHE A 198 3.96 9.90 14.17
CA PHE A 198 5.18 9.09 14.28
C PHE A 198 4.80 7.67 14.72
N GLU A 199 4.93 6.70 13.80
CA GLU A 199 4.61 5.30 14.08
C GLU A 199 5.82 4.53 14.58
N VAL A 200 5.67 3.91 15.75
CA VAL A 200 6.69 3.06 16.38
C VAL A 200 6.33 1.59 16.16
N GLY A 201 7.05 0.98 15.22
CA GLY A 201 6.99 -0.46 14.93
C GLY A 201 7.76 -1.32 15.94
N THR A 202 7.66 -2.64 15.80
CA THR A 202 8.22 -3.61 16.76
C THR A 202 9.75 -3.58 16.87
N ALA A 203 10.44 -3.08 15.84
CA ALA A 203 11.89 -2.87 15.86
C ALA A 203 12.33 -1.50 16.40
N LYS A 204 11.37 -0.62 16.72
CA LYS A 204 11.59 0.73 17.29
C LYS A 204 12.52 1.61 16.45
N TYR A 205 12.50 1.46 15.12
CA TYR A 205 13.40 2.20 14.23
C TYR A 205 13.31 3.72 14.46
N GLY A 206 14.46 4.38 14.43
CA GLY A 206 14.63 5.80 14.75
C GLY A 206 14.66 6.12 16.25
N VAL A 207 14.06 5.27 17.09
CA VAL A 207 14.01 5.44 18.56
C VAL A 207 14.50 4.21 19.32
N ARG A 208 15.41 3.44 18.70
CA ARG A 208 15.98 2.22 19.28
C ARG A 208 17.38 2.40 19.86
N THR A 209 17.70 1.60 20.87
CA THR A 209 19.07 1.31 21.30
C THR A 209 19.77 0.40 20.29
N LYS A 210 21.06 0.11 20.49
CA LYS A 210 21.79 -0.83 19.62
C LYS A 210 21.22 -2.24 19.71
N GLU A 211 20.75 -2.60 20.91
CA GLU A 211 20.16 -3.88 21.28
C GLU A 211 18.73 -4.04 20.73
N GLY A 212 18.05 -2.93 20.41
CA GLY A 212 16.70 -2.91 19.85
C GLY A 212 15.60 -2.54 20.83
N ASP A 213 15.95 -2.16 22.05
CA ASP A 213 15.02 -1.62 23.03
C ASP A 213 14.68 -0.16 22.73
N LEU A 214 13.69 0.39 23.45
CA LEU A 214 13.32 1.80 23.31
C LEU A 214 14.41 2.70 23.90
N ASP A 215 14.95 3.57 23.06
CA ASP A 215 15.81 4.68 23.47
C ASP A 215 14.91 5.89 23.80
N LYS A 216 14.75 6.15 25.10
CA LYS A 216 13.83 7.19 25.61
C LYS A 216 14.26 8.58 25.20
N ASP A 217 15.56 8.83 25.06
CA ASP A 217 16.07 10.15 24.70
C ASP A 217 15.85 10.42 23.23
N LYS A 218 16.08 9.43 22.35
CA LYS A 218 15.70 9.55 20.94
C LYS A 218 14.21 9.74 20.73
N LEU A 219 13.36 9.08 21.53
CA LEU A 219 11.92 9.32 21.46
C LEU A 219 11.56 10.77 21.79
N ARG A 220 12.21 11.36 22.82
CA ARG A 220 12.02 12.78 23.15
C ARG A 220 12.51 13.70 22.03
N GLU A 221 13.66 13.39 21.43
CA GLU A 221 14.21 14.15 20.30
C GLU A 221 13.27 14.13 19.10
N VAL A 222 12.77 12.95 18.70
CA VAL A 222 11.79 12.81 17.62
C VAL A 222 10.50 13.57 17.95
N ALA A 223 9.99 13.42 19.17
CA ALA A 223 8.78 14.11 19.60
C ALA A 223 8.97 15.62 19.74
N ALA A 224 10.19 16.14 19.89
CA ALA A 224 10.44 17.58 19.99
C ALA A 224 10.21 18.32 18.65
N HIS A 225 10.18 17.59 17.53
CA HIS A 225 9.83 18.19 16.24
C HIS A 225 8.40 18.78 16.28
N PRO A 226 8.19 20.02 15.83
CA PRO A 226 6.89 20.68 15.86
C PRO A 226 5.87 20.01 14.93
N GLU A 227 6.31 19.38 13.85
CA GLU A 227 5.48 18.64 12.89
C GLU A 227 4.93 17.34 13.47
N VAL A 228 5.65 16.69 14.39
CA VAL A 228 5.18 15.45 15.03
C VAL A 228 4.05 15.81 15.98
N LYS A 229 2.82 15.41 15.69
CA LYS A 229 1.65 15.78 16.52
C LYS A 229 1.22 14.67 17.46
N VAL A 230 1.32 13.42 17.00
CA VAL A 230 0.87 12.25 17.75
C VAL A 230 1.83 11.08 17.56
N ILE A 231 1.86 10.18 18.55
CA ILE A 231 2.68 8.98 18.52
C ILE A 231 1.77 7.75 18.41
N SER A 232 2.04 6.87 17.46
CA SER A 232 1.27 5.65 17.23
C SER A 232 2.11 4.42 17.52
N ILE A 233 1.71 3.59 18.49
CA ILE A 233 2.35 2.29 18.71
C ILE A 233 1.70 1.27 17.77
N LYS A 234 2.46 0.72 16.82
CA LYS A 234 1.93 -0.28 15.90
C LYS A 234 2.00 -1.67 16.51
N LEU A 235 0.85 -2.29 16.77
CA LEU A 235 0.75 -3.69 17.21
C LEU A 235 0.77 -4.67 16.03
N GLY A 236 0.30 -4.24 14.87
CA GLY A 236 0.32 -5.03 13.64
C GLY A 236 -0.23 -4.27 12.45
N GLN A 237 -0.39 -4.96 11.32
CA GLN A 237 -1.10 -4.45 10.15
C GLN A 237 -1.96 -5.54 9.50
N GLY A 238 -3.02 -5.14 8.82
CA GLY A 238 -3.93 -6.09 8.18
C GLY A 238 -3.35 -6.87 7.02
N ALA A 239 -2.37 -6.30 6.30
CA ALA A 239 -1.73 -6.96 5.15
C ALA A 239 -0.93 -8.24 5.50
N LYS A 240 -0.41 -8.31 6.73
CA LYS A 240 0.41 -9.43 7.23
C LYS A 240 0.27 -9.59 8.74
N PRO A 241 -0.88 -10.05 9.23
CA PRO A 241 -1.10 -10.22 10.67
C PRO A 241 -0.13 -11.25 11.24
N GLY A 242 0.50 -10.93 12.39
CA GLY A 242 1.40 -11.84 13.09
C GLY A 242 2.84 -11.93 12.54
N GLN A 243 3.22 -11.07 11.60
CA GLN A 243 4.60 -10.97 11.09
C GLN A 243 5.16 -9.55 11.19
N GLY A 244 6.48 -9.43 11.34
CA GLY A 244 7.17 -8.15 11.37
C GLY A 244 7.42 -7.54 9.99
N GLY A 245 7.88 -6.29 9.98
CA GLY A 245 8.52 -5.64 8.84
C GLY A 245 9.70 -6.44 8.28
N LEU A 246 9.84 -6.45 6.95
CA LEU A 246 11.04 -6.94 6.27
C LEU A 246 11.48 -5.87 5.26
N LEU A 247 12.73 -5.42 5.38
CA LEU A 247 13.38 -4.62 4.35
C LEU A 247 14.70 -5.30 3.97
N PRO A 248 14.86 -5.76 2.71
CA PRO A 248 16.11 -6.37 2.26
C PRO A 248 17.30 -5.42 2.42
N GLY A 249 18.46 -5.94 2.79
CA GLY A 249 19.70 -5.21 3.03
C GLY A 249 20.18 -4.46 1.80
N SER A 250 19.87 -4.95 0.61
CA SER A 250 20.11 -4.25 -0.67
C SER A 250 19.37 -2.91 -0.77
N LYS A 251 18.30 -2.70 0.01
CA LYS A 251 17.59 -1.42 0.13
C LYS A 251 18.03 -0.59 1.33
N VAL A 252 18.82 -1.14 2.26
CA VAL A 252 19.29 -0.43 3.46
C VAL A 252 20.52 0.40 3.10
N THR A 253 20.27 1.56 2.50
CA THR A 253 21.29 2.57 2.21
C THR A 253 21.84 3.22 3.48
N ALA A 254 22.99 3.90 3.41
CA ALA A 254 23.52 4.70 4.52
C ALA A 254 22.49 5.65 5.17
N GLU A 255 21.61 6.25 4.36
CA GLU A 255 20.55 7.12 4.86
C GLU A 255 19.48 6.35 5.64
N ILE A 256 18.99 5.23 5.10
CA ILE A 256 18.01 4.37 5.78
C ILE A 256 18.60 3.78 7.06
N ALA A 257 19.86 3.35 7.02
CA ALA A 257 20.61 2.86 8.16
C ALA A 257 20.66 3.90 9.29
N ARG A 258 20.98 5.15 8.96
CA ARG A 258 21.00 6.27 9.90
C ARG A 258 19.61 6.58 10.47
N VAL A 259 18.58 6.68 9.62
CA VAL A 259 17.20 6.97 10.05
C VAL A 259 16.66 5.86 10.95
N ARG A 260 16.96 4.60 10.64
CA ARG A 260 16.46 3.46 11.41
C ARG A 260 17.30 3.13 12.64
N GLY A 261 18.56 3.57 12.69
CA GLY A 261 19.52 3.16 13.73
C GLY A 261 19.92 1.69 13.59
N ILE A 262 20.24 1.25 12.37
CA ILE A 262 20.71 -0.11 12.04
C ILE A 262 21.97 -0.06 11.17
N PRO A 263 22.75 -1.15 11.06
CA PRO A 263 23.88 -1.22 10.13
C PRO A 263 23.46 -1.11 8.66
N GLU A 264 24.27 -0.45 7.85
CA GLU A 264 24.08 -0.36 6.40
C GLU A 264 24.24 -1.74 5.72
N GLY A 265 23.44 -2.00 4.68
CA GLY A 265 23.53 -3.20 3.87
C GLY A 265 23.03 -4.50 4.51
N GLN A 266 22.57 -4.46 5.77
CA GLN A 266 22.04 -5.64 6.47
C GLN A 266 20.53 -5.74 6.35
N ASP A 267 20.02 -6.97 6.23
CA ASP A 267 18.58 -7.22 6.23
C ASP A 267 17.94 -6.68 7.53
N SER A 268 16.88 -5.91 7.35
CA SER A 268 16.11 -5.31 8.42
C SER A 268 14.88 -6.17 8.65
N VAL A 269 14.95 -7.01 9.69
CA VAL A 269 13.86 -7.90 10.12
C VAL A 269 13.31 -7.40 11.45
N SER A 270 12.04 -7.03 11.47
CA SER A 270 11.37 -6.66 12.71
C SER A 270 10.82 -7.90 13.41
N PRO A 271 10.83 -7.96 14.76
CA PRO A 271 10.11 -8.99 15.50
C PRO A 271 8.60 -9.00 15.16
N PRO A 272 7.90 -10.14 15.30
CA PRO A 272 6.47 -10.23 15.00
C PRO A 272 5.57 -9.44 15.97
N ARG A 273 6.08 -9.11 17.16
CA ARG A 273 5.44 -8.25 18.16
C ARG A 273 6.48 -7.39 18.87
N HIS A 274 6.05 -6.33 19.53
CA HIS A 274 6.90 -5.62 20.50
C HIS A 274 7.30 -6.61 21.60
N LEU A 275 8.60 -6.74 21.87
CA LEU A 275 9.08 -7.74 22.84
C LEU A 275 8.65 -7.40 24.28
N ASP A 276 8.51 -6.11 24.56
CA ASP A 276 8.07 -5.47 25.80
C ASP A 276 6.55 -5.27 25.90
N ILE A 277 5.77 -5.72 24.89
CA ILE A 277 4.31 -5.70 24.94
C ILE A 277 3.78 -7.09 24.56
N GLY A 278 3.40 -7.87 25.57
CA GLY A 278 2.87 -9.22 25.46
C GLY A 278 1.40 -9.35 25.88
N ASN A 279 0.83 -8.35 26.53
CA ASN A 279 -0.56 -8.34 27.01
C ASN A 279 -1.12 -6.91 27.10
N VAL A 280 -2.41 -6.79 27.45
CA VAL A 280 -3.12 -5.52 27.56
C VAL A 280 -2.52 -4.60 28.64
N SER A 281 -2.11 -5.15 29.79
CA SER A 281 -1.48 -4.36 30.86
C SER A 281 -0.21 -3.69 30.36
N GLU A 282 0.67 -4.46 29.72
CA GLU A 282 1.93 -3.96 29.17
C GLU A 282 1.71 -2.95 28.03
N LEU A 283 0.63 -3.11 27.23
CA LEU A 283 0.24 -2.12 26.23
C LEU A 283 -0.12 -0.79 26.89
N VAL A 284 -0.95 -0.84 27.94
CA VAL A 284 -1.33 0.36 28.71
C VAL A 284 -0.10 1.01 29.33
N ASP A 285 0.81 0.24 29.93
CA ASP A 285 2.07 0.75 30.50
C ASP A 285 2.93 1.43 29.43
N ALA A 286 3.02 0.86 28.23
CA ALA A 286 3.74 1.46 27.11
C ALA A 286 3.09 2.77 26.64
N LEU A 287 1.77 2.81 26.46
CA LEU A 287 1.04 4.03 26.06
C LEU A 287 1.33 5.17 27.05
N MET A 288 1.28 4.88 28.35
CA MET A 288 1.52 5.89 29.39
C MET A 288 2.98 6.35 29.44
N LEU A 289 3.93 5.42 29.29
CA LEU A 289 5.35 5.78 29.17
C LEU A 289 5.57 6.74 28.01
N TYR A 290 5.03 6.46 26.82
CA TYR A 290 5.22 7.29 25.64
C TYR A 290 4.54 8.66 25.82
N ARG A 291 3.33 8.70 26.39
CA ARG A 291 2.63 9.96 26.70
C ARG A 291 3.43 10.80 27.69
N GLN A 292 3.97 10.20 28.74
CA GLN A 292 4.80 10.89 29.73
C GLN A 292 6.10 11.44 29.11
N LEU A 293 6.77 10.66 28.25
CA LEU A 293 8.04 11.05 27.64
C LEU A 293 7.86 12.19 26.62
N THR A 294 6.77 12.16 25.86
CA THR A 294 6.57 13.06 24.72
C THR A 294 5.67 14.25 25.02
N GLY A 295 4.79 14.14 26.01
CA GLY A 295 3.75 15.12 26.29
C GLY A 295 2.69 15.25 25.19
N LYS A 296 2.69 14.33 24.21
CA LYS A 296 1.81 14.32 23.03
C LYS A 296 0.79 13.18 23.12
N PRO A 297 -0.33 13.26 22.38
CA PRO A 297 -1.29 12.18 22.33
C PRO A 297 -0.66 10.89 21.80
N VAL A 298 -0.97 9.78 22.46
CA VAL A 298 -0.47 8.45 22.14
C VAL A 298 -1.63 7.48 22.00
N GLY A 299 -1.61 6.76 20.88
CA GLY A 299 -2.55 5.71 20.58
C GLY A 299 -1.83 4.48 20.05
N PHE A 300 -2.62 3.54 19.54
CA PHE A 300 -2.08 2.36 18.88
C PHE A 300 -2.80 2.04 17.59
N LYS A 301 -2.10 1.31 16.72
CA LYS A 301 -2.64 0.73 15.49
C LYS A 301 -2.69 -0.78 15.60
N ALA A 302 -3.83 -1.38 15.28
CA ALA A 302 -3.99 -2.83 15.34
C ALA A 302 -4.94 -3.37 14.24
N PRO A 303 -4.64 -4.53 13.64
CA PRO A 303 -5.63 -5.32 12.93
C PRO A 303 -6.56 -5.98 13.95
N LEU A 304 -7.87 -5.81 13.77
CA LEU A 304 -8.86 -6.37 14.70
C LEU A 304 -9.32 -7.75 14.23
N GLY A 305 -8.83 -8.80 14.90
CA GLY A 305 -9.26 -10.18 14.63
C GLY A 305 -10.52 -10.60 15.40
N GLY A 306 -10.64 -10.20 16.67
CA GLY A 306 -11.78 -10.52 17.53
C GLY A 306 -11.88 -9.58 18.75
N PRO A 307 -13.04 -9.51 19.43
CA PRO A 307 -13.31 -8.47 20.43
C PRO A 307 -12.72 -8.73 21.81
N ALA A 308 -12.38 -9.98 22.15
CA ALA A 308 -12.08 -10.38 23.53
C ALA A 308 -10.97 -9.55 24.21
N TRP A 309 -9.90 -9.23 23.49
CA TRP A 309 -8.80 -8.41 24.03
C TRP A 309 -9.16 -6.91 24.12
N LEU A 310 -10.13 -6.44 23.33
CA LEU A 310 -10.67 -5.08 23.45
C LEU A 310 -11.56 -4.98 24.69
N ASP A 311 -12.32 -6.02 25.02
CA ASP A 311 -13.07 -6.10 26.28
C ASP A 311 -12.10 -6.07 27.47
N GLU A 312 -11.01 -6.85 27.41
CA GLU A 312 -9.92 -6.81 28.40
C GLU A 312 -9.29 -5.42 28.51
N LEU A 313 -9.02 -4.75 27.39
CA LEU A 313 -8.52 -3.37 27.36
C LEU A 313 -9.47 -2.41 28.07
N CYS A 314 -10.77 -2.50 27.79
CA CYS A 314 -11.77 -1.67 28.46
C CYS A 314 -11.79 -1.91 29.97
N GLU A 315 -11.70 -3.17 30.43
CA GLU A 315 -11.69 -3.50 31.85
C GLU A 315 -10.43 -3.00 32.55
N VAL A 316 -9.24 -3.18 31.95
CA VAL A 316 -7.99 -2.63 32.48
C VAL A 316 -8.05 -1.10 32.58
N ILE A 317 -8.58 -0.43 31.56
CA ILE A 317 -8.75 1.03 31.57
C ILE A 317 -9.70 1.47 32.69
N LYS A 318 -10.85 0.81 32.86
CA LYS A 318 -11.80 1.11 33.95
C LYS A 318 -11.15 0.95 35.32
N GLN A 319 -10.36 -0.10 35.51
CA GLN A 319 -9.67 -0.38 36.78
C GLN A 319 -8.57 0.64 37.09
N ARG A 320 -7.84 1.11 36.05
CA ARG A 320 -6.71 2.04 36.21
C ARG A 320 -7.10 3.52 36.12
N GLY A 321 -8.32 3.81 35.68
CA GLY A 321 -8.83 5.16 35.47
C GLY A 321 -8.78 5.56 33.99
N ILE A 322 -9.90 6.06 33.46
CA ILE A 322 -10.05 6.37 32.03
C ILE A 322 -9.03 7.42 31.60
N LYS A 323 -8.90 8.51 32.37
CA LYS A 323 -8.01 9.62 32.03
C LYS A 323 -6.54 9.23 32.11
N GLU A 324 -6.21 8.32 33.02
CA GLU A 324 -4.86 7.92 33.36
C GLU A 324 -4.33 6.78 32.51
N SER A 325 -5.19 6.05 31.79
CA SER A 325 -4.79 4.80 31.12
C SER A 325 -5.40 4.55 29.74
N ALA A 326 -6.44 5.30 29.34
CA ALA A 326 -7.01 5.15 28.01
C ALA A 326 -6.03 5.66 26.94
N PRO A 327 -5.92 5.00 25.77
CA PRO A 327 -5.25 5.57 24.61
C PRO A 327 -5.97 6.83 24.12
N ASP A 328 -5.24 7.77 23.55
CA ASP A 328 -5.85 9.00 23.00
C ASP A 328 -6.56 8.74 21.66
N PHE A 329 -6.17 7.69 20.94
CA PHE A 329 -6.79 7.24 19.70
C PHE A 329 -6.51 5.75 19.44
N ILE A 330 -7.31 5.14 18.57
CA ILE A 330 -7.10 3.77 18.08
C ILE A 330 -7.21 3.78 16.56
N ILE A 331 -6.17 3.31 15.87
CA ILE A 331 -6.20 3.09 14.42
C ILE A 331 -6.57 1.62 14.17
N VAL A 332 -7.74 1.41 13.59
CA VAL A 332 -8.23 0.09 13.16
C VAL A 332 -7.73 -0.17 11.75
N ASP A 333 -6.90 -1.21 11.58
CA ASP A 333 -6.34 -1.57 10.28
C ASP A 333 -7.07 -2.76 9.66
N GLY A 334 -7.69 -2.56 8.49
CA GLY A 334 -8.46 -3.58 7.78
C GLY A 334 -7.56 -4.61 7.05
N SER A 335 -8.10 -5.81 6.80
CA SER A 335 -7.35 -6.91 6.16
C SER A 335 -6.97 -6.62 4.70
N GLU A 336 -7.60 -5.63 4.08
CA GLU A 336 -7.34 -5.12 2.74
C GLU A 336 -6.09 -4.21 2.64
N GLY A 337 -5.42 -3.93 3.77
CA GLY A 337 -4.23 -3.08 3.81
C GLY A 337 -3.11 -3.56 2.87
N GLY A 338 -2.36 -2.61 2.29
CA GLY A 338 -1.20 -2.90 1.45
C GLY A 338 0.09 -3.17 2.24
N THR A 339 1.11 -3.72 1.57
CA THR A 339 2.46 -3.90 2.14
C THR A 339 3.53 -3.83 1.05
N GLY A 340 4.66 -3.18 1.36
CA GLY A 340 5.80 -3.10 0.45
C GLY A 340 6.62 -4.40 0.37
N ALA A 341 6.46 -5.30 1.35
CA ALA A 341 7.03 -6.63 1.38
C ALA A 341 6.25 -7.54 2.37
N ALA A 342 5.72 -8.64 1.86
CA ALA A 342 5.16 -9.77 2.62
C ALA A 342 5.50 -11.08 1.88
N PRO A 343 5.50 -12.24 2.57
CA PRO A 343 5.70 -13.55 1.94
C PRO A 343 4.64 -13.90 0.89
#